data_AF-A0A151K2K9-F1
#
_entry.id   AF-A0A151K2K9-F1
#
_cell.length_a   1.000
_cell.length_b   1.000
_cell.length_c   1.000
_cell.angle_alpha   90.00
_cell.angle_beta   90.00
_cell.angle_gamma   90.00
#
_symmetry.space_group_name_H-M   'P 1'
#
loop_
_entity.id
_entity.type
_entity.pdbx_description
1 polymer ?
#
loop_
_entity_poly.entity_id
_entity_poly.type
_entity_poly.pdbx_seq_one_letter_code
_entity_poly.pdbx_strand_id
1 'polypeptide(L)' 'RPCIREREIRGEASTLVQEMRLGDLNWYCNYTRMTPNIFERLLHLVGPIIKKQETCLRQSISPTVRLLITLRYINITCI' A
#
# COMPACT_ATOMS: atom_id res chain seq x y z
N ARG A 1 19.51 4.53 -6.91
CA ARG A 1 19.51 4.66 -5.44
C ARG A 1 19.18 3.29 -4.82
N PRO A 2 19.95 2.78 -3.84
CA PRO A 2 19.74 1.44 -3.25
C PRO A 2 18.31 1.21 -2.75
N CYS A 3 17.71 2.21 -2.12
CA CYS A 3 16.34 2.18 -1.62
C CYS A 3 15.26 1.84 -2.68
N ILE A 4 15.51 2.11 -3.97
CA ILE A 4 14.57 1.81 -5.06
C ILE A 4 14.62 0.32 -5.44
N ARG A 5 15.82 -0.29 -5.36
CA ARG A 5 16.06 -1.70 -5.71
C ARG A 5 15.57 -2.63 -4.61
N GLU A 6 15.73 -2.22 -3.36
CA GLU A 6 15.37 -3.02 -2.18
C GLU A 6 13.93 -2.77 -1.69
N ARG A 7 13.12 -2.03 -2.46
CA ARG A 7 11.78 -1.59 -2.04
C ARG A 7 10.82 -2.73 -1.67
N GLU A 8 11.03 -3.92 -2.23
CA GLU A 8 10.17 -5.09 -1.97
C GLU A 8 10.52 -5.78 -0.66
N ILE A 9 11.73 -5.53 -0.15
CA ILE A 9 12.23 -6.12 1.10
C ILE A 9 12.13 -5.06 2.21
N ARG A 10 12.62 -3.85 1.93
CA ARG A 10 12.77 -2.75 2.91
C ARG A 10 11.71 -1.66 2.78
N GLY A 11 10.77 -1.80 1.85
CA GLY A 11 9.73 -0.79 1.67
C GLY A 11 8.69 -0.86 2.78
N GLU A 12 8.08 0.28 3.08
CA GLU A 12 7.05 0.39 4.11
C GLU A 12 5.91 -0.63 3.95
N ALA A 13 5.52 -0.92 2.72
CA ALA A 13 4.45 -1.88 2.46
C ALA A 13 4.83 -3.33 2.76
N SER A 14 6.11 -3.71 2.59
CA SER A 14 6.61 -5.05 2.86
C SER A 14 7.03 -5.26 4.31
N THR A 15 7.35 -4.17 5.03
CA THR A 15 7.72 -4.20 6.45
C THR A 15 6.57 -3.70 7.31
N LEU A 16 6.50 -2.38 7.54
CA LEU A 16 5.61 -1.75 8.51
C LEU A 16 4.13 -2.13 8.33
N VAL A 17 3.61 -2.13 7.10
CA VAL A 17 2.21 -2.48 6.83
C VAL A 17 1.93 -3.97 7.08
N GLN A 18 2.91 -4.83 6.81
CA GLN A 18 2.83 -6.26 7.10
C GLN A 18 2.80 -6.49 8.62
N GLU A 19 3.67 -5.80 9.36
CA GLU A 19 3.72 -5.84 10.83
C GLU A 19 2.40 -5.36 11.44
N MET A 20 1.83 -4.26 10.94
CA MET A 20 0.50 -3.77 11.34
C MET A 20 -0.59 -4.83 11.10
N ARG A 21 -0.60 -5.46 9.92
CA ARG A 21 -1.61 -6.48 9.59
C ARG A 21 -1.54 -7.71 10.50
N LEU A 22 -0.35 -8.10 10.94
CA LEU A 22 -0.13 -9.31 11.74
C LEU A 22 -0.17 -9.06 13.25
N GLY A 23 0.20 -7.87 13.70
CA GLY A 23 0.35 -7.53 15.12
C GLY A 23 -0.82 -6.76 15.71
N ASP A 24 -1.22 -5.65 15.08
CA ASP A 24 -2.25 -4.74 15.63
C ASP A 24 -3.18 -4.19 14.55
N LEU A 25 -4.38 -4.78 14.51
CA LEU A 25 -5.44 -4.39 13.60
C LEU A 25 -5.91 -2.95 13.82
N ASN A 26 -5.88 -2.44 15.06
CA ASN A 26 -6.27 -1.05 15.34
C ASN A 26 -5.25 -0.08 14.72
N TRP A 27 -3.97 -0.41 14.80
CA TRP A 27 -2.93 0.38 14.16
C TRP A 27 -3.08 0.39 12.63
N TYR A 28 -3.35 -0.78 12.03
CA TYR A 28 -3.66 -0.87 10.60
C TYR A 28 -4.89 -0.02 10.21
N CYS A 29 -5.95 -0.10 11.00
CA CYS A 29 -7.18 0.67 10.80
C CYS A 29 -6.93 2.17 10.94
N ASN A 30 -6.11 2.62 11.88
CA ASN A 30 -5.75 4.02 12.02
C ASN A 30 -4.90 4.52 10.85
N TYR A 31 -4.01 3.67 10.35
CA TYR A 31 -3.15 3.97 9.21
C TYR A 31 -3.95 4.08 7.90
N THR A 32 -4.83 3.11 7.62
CA THR A 32 -5.62 3.03 6.36
C THR A 32 -7.02 3.65 6.44
N ARG A 33 -7.50 4.01 7.64
CA ARG A 33 -8.88 4.41 7.98
C ARG A 33 -9.95 3.34 7.68
N MET A 34 -9.55 2.08 7.52
CA MET A 34 -10.47 0.98 7.23
C MET A 34 -9.92 -0.37 7.69
N THR A 35 -10.79 -1.37 7.79
CA THR A 35 -10.33 -2.74 8.07
C THR A 35 -9.62 -3.34 6.84
N PRO A 36 -8.75 -4.34 7.03
CA PRO A 36 -8.11 -5.05 5.91
C PRO A 36 -9.12 -5.60 4.90
N ASN A 37 -10.27 -6.08 5.36
CA ASN A 37 -11.31 -6.61 4.48
C ASN A 37 -11.91 -5.52 3.56
N ILE A 38 -12.19 -4.34 4.12
CA ILE A 38 -12.66 -3.20 3.32
C ILE A 38 -11.57 -2.75 2.33
N PHE A 39 -10.31 -2.74 2.78
CA PHE A 39 -9.18 -2.41 1.93
C PHE A 39 -9.05 -3.39 0.75
N GLU A 40 -9.11 -4.70 1.00
CA GLU A 40 -9.03 -5.72 -0.07
C GLU A 40 -10.21 -5.61 -1.04
N ARG A 41 -11.41 -5.33 -0.54
CA ARG A 41 -12.58 -5.11 -1.39
C ARG A 41 -12.43 -3.86 -2.27
N LEU A 42 -11.94 -2.76 -1.69
CA LEU A 42 -11.66 -1.55 -2.45
C LEU A 42 -10.59 -1.82 -3.51
N LEU A 43 -9.50 -2.50 -3.13
CA LEU A 43 -8.42 -2.90 -4.02
C LEU A 43 -8.93 -3.76 -5.19
N HIS A 44 -9.90 -4.66 -4.95
CA HIS A 44 -10.48 -5.46 -6.02
C HIS A 44 -11.21 -4.60 -7.07
N LEU A 45 -11.89 -3.54 -6.62
CA LEU A 45 -12.62 -2.63 -7.50
C LEU A 45 -11.68 -1.66 -8.23
N VAL A 46 -10.74 -1.06 -7.52
CA VAL A 46 -9.86 -0.01 -8.09
C VAL A 46 -8.58 -0.57 -8.70
N GLY A 47 -8.18 -1.78 -8.31
CA GLY A 47 -6.94 -2.44 -8.71
C GLY A 47 -6.72 -2.46 -10.22
N PRO A 48 -7.72 -2.85 -11.04
CA PRO A 48 -7.60 -2.81 -12.50
C PRO A 48 -7.35 -1.40 -13.05
N ILE A 49 -7.92 -0.37 -12.41
CA ILE A 49 -7.85 1.04 -12.84
C ILE A 49 -6.49 1.65 -12.45
N ILE A 50 -5.98 1.31 -11.26
CA ILE A 50 -4.73 1.84 -10.73
C ILE A 50 -3.53 0.95 -11.07
N LYS A 51 -3.69 -0.15 -11.81
CA LYS A 51 -2.55 -0.97 -12.25
C LYS A 51 -1.80 -0.20 -13.34
N LYS A 52 -0.49 0.01 -13.12
CA LYS A 52 0.38 0.56 -14.17
C LYS A 52 0.90 -0.58 -15.05
N GLN A 53 1.08 -0.30 -16.33
CA GLN A 53 1.72 -1.21 -17.27
C GLN A 53 3.16 -1.51 -16.82
N GLU A 54 3.53 -2.79 -16.87
CA GLU A 54 4.91 -3.22 -16.67
C GLU A 54 5.75 -2.79 -17.88
N THR A 55 6.93 -2.25 -17.61
CA THR A 55 7.87 -1.82 -18.66
C THR A 55 9.24 -2.43 -18.39
N CYS A 56 10.06 -2.60 -19.42
CA CYS A 56 11.40 -3.19 -19.30
C CYS A 56 12.39 -2.33 -18.48
N LEU A 57 12.01 -1.10 -18.13
CA LEU A 57 12.86 -0.16 -17.40
C LEU A 57 12.85 -0.41 -15.89
N ARG A 58 11.66 -0.67 -15.32
CA ARG A 58 11.47 -0.88 -13.88
C ARG A 58 10.16 -1.61 -13.63
N GLN A 59 10.18 -2.53 -12.66
CA GLN A 59 8.97 -3.13 -12.11
C GLN A 59 7.99 -2.06 -11.63
N SER A 60 6.73 -2.19 -12.04
CA SER A 60 5.66 -1.32 -11.61
C SER A 60 5.47 -1.39 -10.09
N ILE A 61 4.87 -0.35 -9.53
CA ILE A 61 4.41 -0.40 -8.13
C ILE A 61 3.09 -1.16 -8.13
N SER A 62 2.98 -2.20 -7.30
CA SER A 62 1.76 -2.99 -7.23
C SER A 62 0.54 -2.11 -6.88
N PRO A 63 -0.66 -2.45 -7.38
CA PRO A 63 -1.87 -1.67 -7.10
C PRO A 63 -2.15 -1.58 -5.59
N THR A 64 -1.80 -2.60 -4.81
CA THR A 64 -1.87 -2.62 -3.35
C THR A 64 -1.08 -1.48 -2.73
N VAL A 65 0.20 -1.35 -3.10
CA VAL A 65 1.09 -0.32 -2.56
C VAL A 65 0.63 1.08 -3.01
N ARG A 66 0.16 1.20 -4.26
CA ARG A 66 -0.41 2.46 -4.74
C ARG A 66 -1.59 2.90 -3.91
N LEU A 67 -2.54 1.98 -3.64
CA LEU A 67 -3.71 2.28 -2.82
C LEU A 67 -3.32 2.65 -1.38
N LEU A 68 -2.37 1.94 -0.76
CA LEU A 68 -1.85 2.26 0.58
C LEU A 68 -1.30 3.69 0.65
N ILE A 69 -0.45 4.08 -0.31
CA ILE A 69 0.12 5.42 -0.37
C ILE A 69 -0.98 6.47 -0.56
N THR A 70 -1.96 6.21 -1.43
CA THR A 70 -3.09 7.11 -1.66
C THR A 70 -3.91 7.31 -0.39
N LEU A 71 -4.26 6.22 0.32
CA LEU A 71 -5.00 6.32 1.58
C LEU A 71 -4.21 7.05 2.66
N ARG A 72 -2.90 6.79 2.77
CA ARG A 72 -2.02 7.52 3.70
C ARG A 72 -1.99 9.02 3.40
N TYR A 73 -1.89 9.39 2.12
CA TYR A 73 -1.89 10.79 1.71
C TYR A 73 -3.20 11.48 2.08
N ILE A 74 -4.34 10.86 1.77
CA ILE A 74 -5.67 11.40 2.12
C ILE A 74 -5.82 11.53 3.64
N ASN A 75 -5.36 10.54 4.41
CA ASN A 75 -5.42 10.55 5.87
C ASN A 75 -4.62 11.71 6.49
N ILE A 76 -3.42 12.00 5.96
CA ILE A 76 -2.55 13.08 6.44
C ILE A 76 -3.12 14.48 6.16
N THR A 77 -3.87 14.65 5.07
CA THR A 77 -4.33 15.98 4.62
C THR A 77 -5.63 16.42 5.31
N CYS A 78 -6.25 15.56 6.12
CA CYS A 78 -7.47 15.85 6.89
C CYS A 78 -7.21 16.09 8.40
N ILE A 79 -5.97 16.37 8.78
CA ILE A 79 -5.53 16.79 10.13
C ILE A 79 -4.83 18.14 9.98
#